data_AF-A0A2G5UBQ3-F1
#
_entry.id   AF-A0A2G5UBQ3-F1
#
_cell.length_a   1.000
_cell.length_b   1.000
_cell.length_c   1.000
_cell.angle_alpha   90.00
_cell.angle_beta   90.00
_cell.angle_gamma   90.00
#
_symmetry.space_group_name_H-M   'P 1'
#
loop_
_entity.id
_entity.type
_entity.pdbx_description
1 polymer ?
#
loop_
_entity_poly.entity_id
_entity_poly.type
_entity_poly.pdbx_seq_one_letter_code
_entity_poly.pdbx_strand_id
1 'polypeptide(L)'
;MLVVTVIKRLSGSLETAQTITSSTNMMIVQFRSDAQSNARGFQLKWRAIPFSCGGHYIAQAYIQSFVSPGYPKTFANGAECVWTVETTPGQVISLIVSF
;
A
#
# COMPACT_ATOMS: atom_id res chain seq x y z
N MET A 1 9.82 15.08 -9.77
CA MET A 1 8.89 15.66 -8.79
C MET A 1 8.05 14.51 -8.24
N LEU A 2 8.31 14.03 -7.03
CA LEU A 2 7.53 12.94 -6.43
C LEU A 2 6.17 13.49 -6.01
N VAL A 3 5.08 12.85 -6.45
CA VAL A 3 3.73 13.24 -6.03
C VAL A 3 3.55 12.83 -4.57
N VAL A 4 3.72 13.77 -3.64
CA VAL A 4 3.47 13.54 -2.21
C VAL A 4 1.99 13.77 -1.94
N THR A 5 1.21 12.70 -1.84
CA THR A 5 -0.21 12.78 -1.49
C THR A 5 -0.38 12.97 0.02
N VAL A 6 -1.17 13.95 0.44
CA VAL A 6 -1.48 14.17 1.85
C VAL A 6 -2.50 13.13 2.33
N ILE A 7 -2.09 12.24 3.23
CA ILE A 7 -2.99 11.22 3.80
C ILE A 7 -3.96 11.85 4.82
N LYS A 8 -3.45 12.72 5.71
CA LYS A 8 -4.28 13.39 6.73
C LYS A 8 -3.62 14.66 7.26
N ARG A 9 -4.45 15.64 7.64
CA ARG A 9 -4.05 16.83 8.42
C ARG A 9 -4.73 16.76 9.78
N LEU A 10 -3.96 16.97 10.86
CA LEU A 10 -4.43 16.89 12.24
C LEU A 10 -4.02 18.16 12.99
N SER A 11 -4.92 18.66 13.85
CA SER A 11 -4.72 19.85 14.68
C SER A 11 -5.60 19.76 15.93
N GLY A 12 -5.22 20.48 17.00
CA GLY A 12 -5.96 20.50 18.26
C GLY A 12 -5.71 19.27 19.15
N SER A 13 -6.52 19.13 20.20
CA SER A 13 -6.51 17.94 21.07
C SER A 13 -7.37 16.84 20.45
N LEU A 14 -6.77 15.67 20.21
CA LEU A 14 -7.49 14.49 19.72
C LEU A 14 -7.75 13.56 20.91
N GLU A 15 -9.02 13.42 21.31
CA GLU A 15 -9.44 12.53 22.39
C GLU A 15 -9.23 11.05 22.05
N THR A 16 -9.23 10.70 20.75
CA THR A 16 -9.03 9.33 20.26
C THR A 16 -7.80 9.25 19.36
N ALA A 17 -6.91 8.32 19.68
CA ALA A 17 -5.75 8.01 18.85
C ALA A 17 -6.18 7.49 17.46
N GLN A 18 -5.62 8.06 16.40
CA GLN A 18 -5.92 7.66 15.04
C GLN A 18 -4.81 6.78 14.47
N THR A 19 -5.20 5.65 13.89
CA THR A 19 -4.28 4.80 13.13
C THR A 19 -4.31 5.21 11.67
N ILE A 20 -3.14 5.53 11.12
CA ILE A 20 -2.96 5.91 9.71
C ILE A 20 -2.00 4.89 9.10
N THR A 21 -2.40 4.28 8.00
CA THR A 21 -1.59 3.31 7.25
C THR A 21 -1.19 3.93 5.92
N SER A 22 0.11 3.96 5.62
CA SER A 22 0.60 4.31 4.29
C SER A 22 0.32 3.18 3.31
N SER A 23 0.20 3.52 2.04
CA SER A 23 0.11 2.54 0.96
C SER A 23 1.45 2.09 0.41
N THR A 24 2.51 2.85 0.68
CA THR A 24 3.89 2.53 0.33
C THR A 24 4.69 2.23 1.60
N ASN A 25 5.95 1.80 1.40
CA ASN A 25 6.93 1.64 2.46
C ASN A 25 7.50 2.96 3.00
N MET A 26 7.00 4.12 2.55
CA MET A 26 7.50 5.43 2.95
C MET A 26 6.36 6.34 3.43
N MET A 27 6.57 7.00 4.57
CA MET A 27 5.64 7.98 5.13
C MET A 27 6.40 9.22 5.60
N ILE A 28 5.89 10.40 5.24
CA ILE A 28 6.43 11.69 5.70
C ILE A 28 5.48 12.28 6.72
N VAL A 29 6.03 12.66 7.89
CA VAL A 29 5.30 13.40 8.92
C VAL A 29 5.87 14.82 8.96
N GLN A 30 5.01 15.81 8.71
CA GLN A 30 5.37 17.22 8.78
C GLN A 30 4.60 17.92 9.90
N PHE A 31 5.33 18.39 10.91
CA PHE A 31 4.80 19.28 11.93
C PHE A 31 4.94 20.73 11.50
N ARG A 32 3.88 21.53 11.70
CA ARG A 32 3.90 22.98 11.49
C ARG A 32 3.30 23.66 12.72
N SER A 33 3.94 24.72 13.19
CA SER A 33 3.53 25.53 14.34
C SER A 33 3.83 26.99 14.04
N ASP A 34 3.07 27.90 14.66
CA ASP A 34 3.27 29.34 14.61
C ASP A 34 3.92 29.87 15.91
N ALA A 35 4.23 31.17 15.94
CA ALA A 35 4.92 31.80 17.07
C ALA A 35 4.00 32.18 18.24
N GLN A 36 2.68 32.00 18.14
CA GLN A 36 1.72 32.54 19.10
C GLN A 36 1.11 31.48 20.02
N SER A 37 0.95 30.24 19.55
CA SER A 37 0.25 29.19 20.29
C SER A 37 1.12 27.94 20.46
N ASN A 38 1.58 27.70 21.70
CA ASN A 38 2.40 26.54 22.06
C ASN A 38 1.57 25.52 22.86
N ALA A 39 1.73 24.24 22.53
CA ALA A 39 1.13 23.12 23.25
C ALA A 39 2.15 21.99 23.42
N ARG A 40 1.78 20.92 24.13
CA ARG A 40 2.66 19.77 24.40
C ARG A 40 3.12 18.99 23.15
N GLY A 41 2.55 19.28 21.98
CA GLY A 41 2.86 18.60 20.73
C GLY A 41 2.14 17.26 20.59
N PHE A 42 2.76 16.34 19.85
CA PHE A 42 2.22 15.00 19.62
C PHE A 42 3.31 13.94 19.83
N GLN A 43 2.89 12.74 20.18
CA GLN A 43 3.71 11.54 20.15
C GLN A 43 3.05 10.56 19.19
N LEU A 44 3.82 9.99 18.27
CA LEU A 44 3.36 8.89 17.44
C LEU A 44 4.19 7.65 17.68
N LYS A 45 3.55 6.49 17.54
CA LYS A 45 4.21 5.19 17.45
C LYS A 45 3.92 4.65 16.06
N TRP A 46 4.94 4.11 15.42
CA TRP A 46 4.82 3.52 14.10
C TRP A 46 5.37 2.10 14.12
N ARG A 47 4.89 1.30 13.19
CA ARG A 47 5.41 -0.04 12.92
C ARG A 47 5.26 -0.32 11.43
N ALA A 48 6.17 -1.12 10.88
CA ALA A 48 5.94 -1.72 9.57
C ALA A 48 4.75 -2.68 9.67
N ILE A 49 3.84 -2.59 8.70
CA ILE A 49 2.78 -3.57 8.49
C ILE A 49 3.24 -4.43 7.33
N PRO A 50 3.46 -5.75 7.51
CA PRO A 50 3.82 -6.61 6.40
C PRO A 50 2.68 -6.57 5.37
N PHE A 51 3.05 -6.28 4.13
CA PHE A 51 2.16 -6.33 2.99
C PHE A 51 2.84 -7.18 1.92
N SER A 52 2.16 -8.26 1.52
CA SER A 52 2.65 -9.22 0.54
C SER A 52 1.57 -9.44 -0.50
N CYS A 53 1.93 -9.21 -1.74
CA CYS A 53 1.09 -9.50 -2.89
C CYS A 53 1.98 -9.79 -4.09
N GLY A 54 1.38 -10.33 -5.15
CA GLY A 54 2.17 -10.90 -6.23
C GLY A 54 2.50 -12.37 -5.96
N GLY A 55 3.49 -12.86 -6.68
CA GLY A 55 3.94 -14.23 -6.55
C GLY A 55 4.71 -14.70 -7.77
N HIS A 56 5.22 -15.93 -7.68
CA HIS A 56 5.91 -16.59 -8.77
C HIS A 56 5.13 -17.83 -9.19
N TYR A 57 4.83 -17.93 -10.48
CA TYR A 57 4.04 -18.99 -11.07
C TYR A 57 4.84 -19.64 -12.18
N ILE A 58 4.87 -20.97 -12.16
CA ILE A 58 5.30 -21.75 -13.31
C ILE A 58 4.02 -22.11 -14.07
N ALA A 59 3.94 -21.68 -15.32
CA ALA A 59 2.79 -21.92 -16.18
C ALA A 59 2.56 -23.42 -16.38
N GLN A 60 1.34 -23.87 -16.15
CA GLN A 60 0.93 -25.27 -16.31
C GLN A 60 -0.07 -25.43 -17.44
N ALA A 61 -0.33 -26.68 -17.83
CA ALA A 61 -1.33 -26.99 -18.86
C ALA A 61 -2.78 -26.69 -18.41
N TYR A 62 -3.03 -26.60 -17.11
CA TYR A 62 -4.32 -26.20 -16.55
C TYR A 62 -4.30 -24.71 -16.16
N ILE A 63 -5.50 -24.13 -16.05
CA ILE A 63 -5.66 -22.71 -15.69
C ILE A 63 -5.25 -22.49 -14.23
N GLN A 64 -4.29 -21.59 -14.02
CA GLN A 64 -3.94 -21.06 -12.71
C GLN A 64 -4.53 -19.66 -12.55
N SER A 65 -5.06 -19.35 -11.37
CA SER A 65 -5.63 -18.05 -11.05
C SER A 65 -4.87 -17.36 -9.92
N PHE A 66 -4.79 -16.03 -10.02
CA PHE A 66 -4.30 -15.16 -8.97
C PHE A 66 -5.17 -13.91 -8.95
N VAL A 67 -5.34 -13.32 -7.76
CA VAL A 67 -6.21 -12.16 -7.56
C VAL A 67 -5.43 -11.02 -6.92
N SER A 68 -5.86 -9.80 -7.21
CA SER A 68 -5.36 -8.64 -6.50
C SER A 68 -5.74 -8.73 -5.02
N PRO A 69 -4.88 -8.23 -4.11
CA PRO A 69 -5.22 -8.15 -2.69
C PRO A 69 -6.54 -7.42 -2.50
N GLY A 70 -7.40 -7.92 -1.61
CA GLY A 70 -8.65 -7.27 -1.28
C GLY A 70 -9.79 -7.48 -2.28
N TYR A 71 -9.56 -8.05 -3.48
CA TYR A 71 -10.64 -8.36 -4.43
C TYR A 71 -11.77 -9.18 -3.77
N PRO A 72 -13.07 -8.87 -4.01
CA PRO A 72 -13.61 -7.84 -4.93
C PRO A 72 -13.70 -6.42 -4.32
N LYS A 73 -13.21 -6.22 -3.10
CA LYS A 73 -13.16 -4.90 -2.45
C LYS A 73 -11.97 -4.09 -2.95
N THR A 74 -11.98 -2.79 -2.67
CA THR A 74 -10.86 -1.92 -2.97
C THR A 74 -9.70 -2.19 -2.01
N PHE A 75 -8.49 -2.17 -2.58
CA PHE A 75 -7.24 -2.21 -1.82
C PHE A 75 -6.70 -0.79 -1.59
N ALA A 76 -5.82 -0.61 -0.61
CA ALA A 76 -5.21 0.68 -0.31
C ALA A 76 -4.43 1.24 -1.53
N ASN A 77 -4.75 2.46 -1.95
CA ASN A 77 -4.19 3.11 -3.13
C ASN A 77 -2.66 3.22 -3.09
N GLY A 78 -1.93 2.53 -3.98
CA GLY A 78 -0.47 2.67 -4.10
C GLY A 78 0.34 1.41 -3.75
N ALA A 79 -0.31 0.26 -3.56
CA ALA A 79 0.40 -1.01 -3.61
C ALA A 79 0.87 -1.33 -5.04
N GLU A 80 2.08 -1.84 -5.12
CA GLU A 80 2.65 -2.43 -6.32
C GLU A 80 2.77 -3.94 -6.10
N CYS A 81 2.05 -4.71 -6.89
CA CYS A 81 2.04 -6.17 -6.82
C CYS A 81 2.63 -6.74 -8.11
N VAL A 82 3.61 -7.63 -7.98
CA VAL A 82 4.32 -8.22 -9.11
C VAL A 82 4.07 -9.72 -9.15
N TRP A 83 3.39 -10.18 -10.20
CA TRP A 83 3.25 -11.60 -10.51
C TRP A 83 4.21 -11.96 -11.63
N THR A 84 5.17 -12.83 -11.32
CA THR A 84 6.09 -13.39 -12.31
C THR A 84 5.53 -14.72 -12.79
N VAL A 85 5.32 -14.86 -14.09
CA VAL A 85 4.86 -16.12 -14.70
C VAL A 85 5.93 -16.61 -15.66
N GLU A 86 6.50 -17.78 -15.37
CA GLU A 86 7.56 -18.39 -16.16
C GLU A 86 7.05 -19.63 -16.89
N THR A 87 7.67 -19.91 -18.04
CA THR A 87 7.40 -21.11 -18.84
C THR A 87 8.69 -21.60 -19.48
N THR A 88 8.67 -22.80 -20.06
CA THR A 88 9.85 -23.33 -20.75
C THR A 88 10.10 -22.58 -22.06
N PRO A 89 11.36 -22.45 -22.51
CA PRO A 89 11.67 -21.77 -23.77
C PRO A 89 10.88 -22.34 -24.95
N GLY A 90 10.31 -21.46 -25.78
CA GLY A 90 9.49 -21.85 -26.93
C GLY A 90 8.00 -22.07 -26.63
N GLN A 91 7.58 -21.99 -25.36
CA GLN A 91 6.16 -22.01 -25.00
C GLN A 91 5.56 -20.60 -24.90
N VAL A 92 4.26 -20.50 -25.10
CA VAL A 92 3.49 -19.26 -25.03
C VAL A 92 2.59 -19.29 -23.79
N ILE A 93 2.59 -18.22 -23.01
CA ILE A 93 1.70 -18.03 -21.87
C ILE A 93 0.44 -17.29 -22.34
N SER A 94 -0.73 -17.83 -22.01
CA SER A 94 -2.03 -17.15 -22.22
C SER A 94 -2.56 -16.63 -20.88
N LEU A 95 -2.95 -15.35 -20.85
CA LEU A 95 -3.52 -14.70 -19.68
C LEU A 95 -4.97 -14.30 -19.97
N ILE A 96 -5.88 -14.66 -19.06
CA ILE A 96 -7.30 -14.31 -19.15
C ILE A 96 -7.63 -13.43 -17.94
N VAL A 97 -8.26 -12.29 -18.21
CA VAL A 97 -8.71 -11.35 -17.18
C VAL A 97 -10.23 -11.48 -17.02
N SER A 98 -10.68 -11.75 -15.80
CA SER A 98 -12.11 -11.79 -15.43
C SER A 98 -12.49 -10.54 -14.63
N PHE A 99 -13.66 -9.99 -14.91
CA PHE A 99 -14.23 -8.80 -14.24
C PHE A 99 -15.41 -9.19 -13.33
#